data_AF-A0A0S8JFN0-F1
#
_entry.id   AF-A0A0S8JFN0-F1
#
_cell.length_a   1.000
_cell.length_b   1.000
_cell.length_c   1.000
_cell.angle_alpha   90.00
_cell.angle_beta   90.00
_cell.angle_gamma   90.00
#
_symmetry.space_group_name_H-M   'P 1'
#
loop_
_entity.id
_entity.type
_entity.pdbx_description
1 polymer ?
#
loop_
_entity_poly.entity_id
_entity_poly.type
_entity_poly.pdbx_seq_one_letter_code
_entity_poly.pdbx_strand_id
1 'polypeptide(L)'
;MKIAIGPHESFDQIEIPDRNLVGVYGPSSAPEHDEKALLVRALEQPLGRPGLDDFIADAEDVVVLVNDPSRATPTPMALEHVWDAFGTRQ
;
A
#
# COMPACT_ATOMS: atom_id res chain seq x y z
N MET A 1 -20.51 24.73 -9.67
CA MET A 1 -20.11 23.37 -9.23
C MET A 1 -19.74 23.34 -7.73
N LYS A 2 -20.15 22.30 -6.99
CA LYS A 2 -19.71 22.08 -5.59
C LYS A 2 -18.45 21.21 -5.57
N ILE A 3 -17.41 21.63 -4.85
CA ILE A 3 -16.13 20.92 -4.74
C ILE A 3 -15.81 20.76 -3.25
N ALA A 4 -15.42 19.54 -2.86
CA ALA A 4 -14.90 19.26 -1.52
C ALA A 4 -13.39 19.56 -1.50
N ILE A 5 -12.95 20.45 -0.61
CA ILE A 5 -11.54 20.80 -0.42
C ILE A 5 -11.21 20.71 1.06
N GLY A 6 -10.11 20.06 1.40
CA GLY A 6 -9.62 20.03 2.76
C GLY A 6 -8.52 19.00 2.98
N PRO A 7 -7.90 19.00 4.16
CA PRO A 7 -6.98 17.94 4.57
C PRO A 7 -7.69 16.59 4.62
N HIS A 8 -6.90 15.51 4.68
CA HIS A 8 -7.39 14.12 4.68
C HIS A 8 -8.51 13.83 5.71
N GLU A 9 -8.57 14.59 6.80
CA GLU A 9 -9.49 14.34 7.93
C GLU A 9 -10.80 15.14 7.86
N SER A 10 -10.85 16.26 7.13
CA SER A 10 -12.06 17.08 7.03
C SER A 10 -12.11 17.85 5.72
N PHE A 11 -13.27 17.84 5.06
CA PHE A 11 -13.47 18.53 3.80
C PHE A 11 -14.54 19.61 3.96
N ASP A 12 -14.24 20.81 3.49
CA ASP A 12 -15.21 21.88 3.32
C ASP A 12 -15.82 21.81 1.92
N GLN A 13 -17.13 22.05 1.84
CA GLN A 13 -17.79 22.23 0.55
C GLN A 13 -17.71 23.69 0.14
N ILE A 14 -17.08 23.94 -1.00
CA ILE A 14 -17.09 25.25 -1.65
C ILE A 14 -17.88 25.21 -2.94
N GLU A 15 -18.51 26.33 -3.29
CA GLU A 15 -19.22 26.50 -4.55
C GLU A 15 -18.43 27.43 -5.47
N ILE A 16 -18.04 26.92 -6.64
CA ILE A 16 -17.36 27.70 -7.68
C ILE A 16 -18.33 27.90 -8.84
N PRO A 17 -18.63 29.15 -9.25
CA PRO A 17 -19.43 29.41 -10.45
C PRO A 17 -18.78 28.80 -11.69
N ASP A 18 -19.55 28.14 -12.55
CA ASP A 18 -19.01 27.37 -13.68
C ASP A 18 -18.17 28.22 -14.64
N ARG A 19 -18.54 29.50 -14.83
CA ARG A 19 -17.76 30.47 -15.62
C ARG A 19 -16.33 30.72 -15.10
N ASN A 20 -16.08 30.39 -13.82
CA ASN A 20 -14.80 30.55 -13.16
C ASN A 20 -14.02 29.22 -13.05
N LEU A 21 -14.61 28.10 -13.47
CA LEU A 21 -14.01 26.77 -13.34
C LEU A 21 -13.32 26.35 -14.63
N VAL A 22 -11.99 26.20 -14.57
CA VAL A 22 -11.18 25.69 -15.70
C VAL A 22 -11.16 24.16 -15.72
N GLY A 23 -11.14 23.52 -14.54
CA GLY A 23 -11.15 22.06 -14.41
C GLY A 23 -10.92 21.59 -12.97
N VAL A 24 -11.17 20.31 -12.72
CA VAL A 24 -10.84 19.62 -11.46
C VAL A 24 -9.84 18.51 -11.81
N TYR A 25 -8.67 18.55 -11.18
CA TYR A 25 -7.59 17.59 -11.42
C TYR A 25 -7.32 16.79 -10.15
N GLY A 26 -7.24 15.47 -10.29
CA GLY A 26 -6.98 14.56 -9.19
C GLY A 26 -6.36 13.26 -9.71
N PRO A 27 -5.90 12.38 -8.81
CA PRO A 27 -5.40 11.08 -9.21
C PRO A 27 -6.48 10.30 -9.96
N SER A 28 -6.04 9.50 -10.93
CA SER A 28 -6.91 8.53 -11.60
C SER A 28 -7.50 7.58 -10.57
N SER A 29 -8.75 7.17 -10.74
CA SER A 29 -9.33 6.12 -9.92
C SER A 29 -8.52 4.83 -10.07
N ALA A 30 -8.00 4.30 -8.97
CA ALA A 30 -7.50 2.94 -8.94
C ALA A 30 -8.69 1.97 -8.80
N PRO A 31 -8.62 0.77 -9.39
CA PRO A 31 -9.58 -0.27 -9.07
C PRO A 31 -9.52 -0.60 -7.58
N GLU A 32 -10.68 -0.86 -6.98
CA GLU A 32 -10.72 -1.41 -5.63
C GLU A 32 -10.21 -2.85 -5.64
N HIS A 33 -9.35 -3.16 -4.69
CA HIS A 33 -8.78 -4.50 -4.49
C HIS A 33 -8.93 -4.88 -3.03
N ASP A 34 -9.13 -6.17 -2.76
CA ASP A 34 -8.91 -6.71 -1.43
C ASP A 34 -7.42 -6.60 -1.11
N GLU A 35 -7.09 -5.76 -0.13
CA GLU A 35 -5.72 -5.43 0.24
C GLU A 35 -4.93 -6.68 0.65
N LYS A 36 -5.57 -7.61 1.37
CA LYS A 36 -4.94 -8.83 1.85
C LYS A 36 -4.67 -9.78 0.69
N ALA A 37 -5.67 -9.99 -0.17
CA ALA A 37 -5.50 -10.84 -1.34
C ALA A 37 -4.42 -10.30 -2.31
N LEU A 38 -4.35 -8.98 -2.46
CA LEU A 38 -3.33 -8.32 -3.28
C LEU A 38 -1.92 -8.55 -2.71
N LEU A 39 -1.76 -8.42 -1.39
CA LEU A 39 -0.47 -8.60 -0.73
C LEU A 39 0.01 -10.06 -0.81
N VAL A 40 -0.89 -11.04 -0.57
CA VAL A 40 -0.60 -12.47 -0.75
C VAL A 40 -0.13 -12.74 -2.18
N ARG A 41 -0.89 -12.28 -3.18
CA ARG A 41 -0.54 -12.47 -4.59
C ARG A 41 0.84 -11.89 -4.91
N ALA A 42 1.17 -10.72 -4.36
CA ALA A 42 2.45 -10.06 -4.61
C ALA A 42 3.63 -10.86 -4.05
N LEU A 43 3.47 -11.52 -2.90
CA LEU A 43 4.49 -12.37 -2.29
C LEU A 43 4.65 -13.72 -3.03
N GLU A 44 3.55 -14.29 -3.51
CA GLU A 44 3.55 -15.54 -4.27
C GLU A 44 4.06 -15.39 -5.71
N GLN A 45 3.99 -14.17 -6.28
CA GLN A 45 4.35 -13.89 -7.68
C GLN A 45 5.42 -12.79 -7.78
N PRO A 46 6.64 -13.04 -7.27
CA PRO A 46 7.73 -12.07 -7.35
C PRO A 46 8.13 -11.77 -8.79
N LEU A 47 8.47 -10.51 -9.05
CA LEU A 47 8.84 -10.05 -10.40
C LEU A 47 10.32 -10.37 -10.70
N GLY A 48 10.56 -11.36 -11.56
CA GLY A 48 11.90 -11.68 -12.07
C GLY A 48 12.91 -12.10 -11.00
N ARG A 49 12.41 -12.63 -9.88
CA ARG A 49 13.16 -13.07 -8.70
C ARG A 49 12.55 -14.36 -8.15
N PRO A 50 13.31 -15.15 -7.39
CA PRO A 50 12.76 -16.31 -6.68
C PRO A 50 11.74 -15.89 -5.61
N GLY A 51 10.93 -16.86 -5.15
CA GLY A 51 10.01 -16.69 -4.03
C GLY A 51 10.73 -16.25 -2.75
N LEU A 52 9.98 -15.68 -1.80
CA LEU A 52 10.56 -15.26 -0.52
C LEU A 52 11.22 -16.44 0.20
N ASP A 53 10.57 -17.60 0.22
CA ASP A 53 11.10 -18.83 0.84
C ASP A 53 12.44 -19.26 0.23
N ASP A 54 12.51 -19.30 -1.11
CA ASP A 54 13.74 -19.62 -1.84
C ASP A 54 14.84 -18.58 -1.59
N PHE A 55 14.47 -17.30 -1.53
CA PHE A 55 15.41 -16.21 -1.31
C PHE A 55 16.09 -16.28 0.06
N ILE A 56 15.38 -16.76 1.09
CA ILE A 56 15.89 -16.87 2.46
C ILE A 56 16.37 -18.28 2.83
N ALA A 57 16.34 -19.25 1.91
CA ALA A 57 16.57 -20.66 2.20
C ALA A 57 17.90 -20.94 2.94
N ASP A 58 18.97 -20.23 2.54
CA ASP A 58 20.31 -20.37 3.10
C ASP A 58 20.73 -19.19 4.00
N ALA A 59 19.78 -18.32 4.38
CA ALA A 59 20.07 -17.17 5.22
C ALA A 59 20.21 -17.57 6.70
N GLU A 60 21.36 -17.30 7.30
CA GLU A 60 21.59 -17.46 8.75
C GLU A 60 20.95 -16.29 9.53
N ASP A 61 21.18 -15.07 9.05
CA ASP A 61 20.65 -13.85 9.64
C ASP A 61 19.80 -13.08 8.62
N VAL A 62 18.59 -12.68 9.01
CA VAL A 62 17.67 -11.91 8.17
C VAL A 62 17.40 -10.55 8.80
N VAL A 63 17.59 -9.48 8.01
CA VAL A 63 17.24 -8.11 8.41
C VAL A 63 16.04 -7.64 7.58
N VAL A 64 14.96 -7.29 8.26
CA VAL A 64 13.76 -6.70 7.64
C VAL A 64 13.79 -5.19 7.83
N LEU A 65 13.88 -4.45 6.72
CA LEU A 65 13.81 -2.99 6.73
C LEU A 65 12.35 -2.55 6.63
N VAL A 66 11.87 -1.83 7.64
CA VAL A 66 10.51 -1.28 7.69
C VAL A 66 10.53 0.24 7.64
N ASN A 67 9.46 0.82 7.10
CA ASN A 67 9.28 2.27 7.08
C ASN A 67 9.04 2.81 8.50
N ASP A 68 9.36 4.09 8.70
CA ASP A 68 9.04 4.80 9.93
C ASP A 68 7.50 5.04 10.07
N PRO A 69 7.01 5.36 11.28
CA PRO A 69 5.57 5.49 11.54
C PRO A 69 4.84 6.59 10.76
N SER A 70 5.55 7.57 10.16
CA SER A 70 4.93 8.65 9.39
C SER A 70 4.43 8.20 8.01
N ARG A 71 4.72 6.96 7.60
CA ARG A 71 4.28 6.40 6.33
C ARG A 71 3.00 5.60 6.52
N ALA A 72 2.02 5.85 5.66
CA ALA A 72 0.77 5.08 5.57
C ALA A 72 0.96 3.67 4.96
N THR A 73 2.15 3.09 5.11
CA THR A 73 2.41 1.71 4.69
C THR A 73 1.67 0.79 5.67
N PRO A 74 0.89 -0.20 5.20
CA PRO A 74 0.25 -1.19 6.06
C PRO A 74 1.27 -2.22 6.57
N THR A 75 2.29 -1.74 7.29
CA THR A 75 3.43 -2.52 7.79
C THR A 75 3.00 -3.72 8.62
N PRO A 76 2.01 -3.62 9.56
CA PRO A 76 1.57 -4.80 10.32
C PRO A 76 1.08 -5.94 9.42
N MET A 77 0.23 -5.60 8.44
CA MET A 77 -0.30 -6.58 7.48
C MET A 77 0.82 -7.21 6.64
N ALA A 78 1.76 -6.40 6.13
CA ALA A 78 2.88 -6.92 5.36
C ALA A 78 3.79 -7.85 6.19
N LEU A 79 4.05 -7.48 7.45
CA LEU A 79 4.91 -8.26 8.35
C LEU A 79 4.28 -9.58 8.77
N GLU A 80 2.96 -9.67 8.96
CA GLU A 80 2.29 -10.94 9.25
C GLU A 80 2.61 -11.99 8.18
N HIS A 81 2.50 -11.62 6.90
CA HIS A 81 2.79 -12.52 5.79
C HIS A 81 4.27 -12.85 5.63
N VAL A 82 5.16 -11.87 5.85
CA VAL A 82 6.61 -12.09 5.81
C VAL A 82 7.05 -12.98 6.99
N TRP A 83 6.39 -12.86 8.15
CA TRP A 83 6.69 -13.66 9.33
C TRP A 83 6.31 -15.14 9.14
N ASP A 84 5.20 -15.43 8.47
CA ASP A 84 4.82 -16.80 8.12
C ASP A 84 5.90 -17.52 7.30
N ALA A 85 6.59 -16.79 6.41
CA ALA A 85 7.74 -17.32 5.65
C ALA A 85 8.97 -17.62 6.53
N PHE A 86 9.12 -16.93 7.67
CA PHE A 86 10.19 -17.23 8.64
C PHE A 86 9.84 -18.39 9.60
N GLY A 87 8.54 -18.56 9.90
CA GLY A 87 8.02 -19.39 10.99
C GLY A 87 8.05 -20.90 10.79
N THR A 88 8.52 -21.41 9.65
CA THR A 88 8.74 -22.86 9.43
C THR A 88 10.07 -23.36 10.00
N ARG A 89 10.85 -22.49 10.66
CA ARG A 89 12.14 -22.81 11.29
C ARG A 89 12.02 -22.85 12.82
N GLN A 90 11.60 -24.00 13.37
CA GLN A 90 11.86 -24.40 14.76
C GLN A 90 12.77 -25.62 14.78
#